data_AF-A0A645JCK7-F1
#
_entry.id   AF-A0A645JCK7-F1
#
_cell.length_a   1.000
_cell.length_b   1.000
_cell.length_c   1.000
_cell.angle_alpha   90.00
_cell.angle_beta   90.00
_cell.angle_gamma   90.00
#
_symmetry.space_group_name_H-M   'P 1'
#
loop_
_entity.id
_entity.type
_entity.pdbx_description
1 polymer ?
#
loop_
_entity_poly.entity_id
_entity_poly.type
_entity_poly.pdbx_seq_one_letter_code
_entity_poly.pdbx_strand_id
1 'polypeptide(L)' 'MVDASTKKNLELRVEAEYGACKGKLDLAKRAKELGLDAIHDTVHEMCKDEARHGAAFKGLLDRYFAK' A
#
# COMPACT_ATOMS: atom_id res chain seq x y z
N MET A 1 4.22 -7.18 -13.62
CA MET A 1 3.62 -8.36 -14.27
C MET A 1 2.15 -8.07 -14.48
N VAL A 2 1.59 -8.36 -15.66
CA VAL A 2 0.16 -8.19 -15.95
C VAL A 2 -0.37 -9.56 -16.37
N ASP A 3 -1.44 -10.01 -15.73
CA ASP A 3 -2.13 -11.27 -16.01
C ASP A 3 -3.34 -11.04 -16.91
N ALA A 4 -3.84 -12.08 -17.58
CA ALA A 4 -5.07 -11.99 -18.37
C ALA A 4 -6.32 -11.85 -17.48
N SER A 5 -6.25 -12.31 -16.23
CA SER A 5 -7.35 -12.20 -15.27
C SER A 5 -7.32 -10.86 -14.53
N THR A 6 -8.36 -10.05 -14.74
CA THR A 6 -8.58 -8.82 -13.97
C THR A 6 -8.66 -9.08 -12.46
N LYS A 7 -9.25 -10.21 -12.04
CA LYS A 7 -9.31 -10.61 -10.63
C LYS A 7 -7.90 -10.76 -10.06
N LYS A 8 -7.04 -11.53 -10.74
CA LYS A 8 -5.67 -11.77 -10.30
C LYS A 8 -4.83 -10.49 -10.31
N ASN A 9 -5.03 -9.62 -11.30
CA ASN A 9 -4.39 -8.30 -11.30
C ASN A 9 -4.80 -7.46 -10.09
N LEU A 10 -6.09 -7.45 -9.71
CA LEU A 10 -6.56 -6.73 -8.53
C LEU A 10 -6.01 -7.31 -7.23
N GLU A 11 -5.99 -8.64 -7.07
CA GLU A 11 -5.40 -9.34 -5.93
C GLU A 11 -3.92 -8.94 -5.76
N LEU A 12 -3.14 -9.02 -6.85
CA LEU A 12 -1.73 -8.63 -6.85
C LEU A 12 -1.53 -7.14 -6.50
N ARG A 13 -2.44 -6.26 -6.93
CA ARG A 13 -2.38 -4.83 -6.56
C ARG A 13 -2.68 -4.63 -5.08
N VAL A 14 -3.68 -5.31 -4.52
CA VAL A 14 -3.99 -5.24 -3.07
C VAL A 14 -2.77 -5.67 -2.24
N GLU A 15 -2.17 -6.81 -2.56
CA GLU A 15 -0.99 -7.32 -1.86
C GLU A 15 0.20 -6.36 -1.99
N ALA A 16 0.41 -5.80 -3.19
CA ALA A 16 1.47 -4.83 -3.43
C ALA A 16 1.30 -3.56 -2.57
N GLU A 17 0.08 -3.01 -2.49
CA GLU A 17 -0.17 -1.81 -1.66
C GLU A 17 -0.01 -2.11 -0.17
N TYR A 18 -0.38 -3.30 0.31
CA TYR A 18 -0.12 -3.71 1.70
C TYR A 18 1.36 -3.87 2.01
N GLY A 19 2.12 -4.46 1.08
CA GLY A 19 3.58 -4.53 1.19
C GLY A 19 4.23 -3.14 1.20
N ALA A 20 3.80 -2.26 0.30
CA ALA A 20 4.30 -0.89 0.20
C ALA A 20 3.97 -0.06 1.45
N CYS A 21 2.75 -0.18 1.98
CA CYS A 21 2.31 0.47 3.22
C CYS A 21 3.19 0.03 4.40
N LYS A 22 3.41 -1.28 4.58
CA LYS A 22 4.29 -1.80 5.64
C LYS A 22 5.72 -1.30 5.49
N GLY A 23 6.29 -1.37 4.28
CA GLY A 23 7.66 -0.91 4.01
C GLY A 23 7.84 0.58 4.29
N LYS A 24 6.86 1.42 3.92
CA LYS A 24 6.89 2.86 4.23
C LYS A 24 6.76 3.13 5.72
N LEU A 25 5.89 2.41 6.43
CA LEU A 25 5.77 2.55 7.88
C LEU A 25 7.07 2.20 8.60
N ASP A 26 7.72 1.10 8.22
CA ASP A 26 8.99 0.66 8.81
C ASP A 26 10.12 1.67 8.49
N LEU A 27 10.13 2.21 7.26
CA LEU A 27 11.08 3.25 6.87
C LEU A 27 10.85 4.56 7.64
N ALA A 28 9.61 5.01 7.79
CA ALA A 28 9.28 6.20 8.55
C ALA A 28 9.73 6.06 10.02
N LYS A 29 9.43 4.92 10.66
CA LYS A 29 9.90 4.63 12.03
C LYS A 29 11.42 4.73 12.14
N ARG A 30 12.15 4.09 11.23
CA ARG A 30 13.62 4.16 11.21
C ARG A 30 14.14 5.59 10.97
N ALA A 31 13.49 6.36 10.11
CA ALA A 31 13.85 7.77 9.91
C ALA A 31 13.67 8.58 11.20
N LYS A 32 12.61 8.32 11.97
CA LYS A 32 12.39 8.96 13.28
C LYS A 32 13.45 8.59 14.30
N GLU A 33 13.83 7.31 14.38
CA GLU A 33 14.91 6.82 15.26
C GLU A 33 16.26 7.47 14.95
N LEU A 34 16.50 7.81 13.69
CA LEU A 34 17.72 8.47 13.22
C LEU A 34 17.65 10.01 13.28
N GLY A 35 16.54 10.59 13.76
CA GLY A 35 16.35 12.05 13.83
C GLY A 35 16.12 12.73 12.48
N LEU A 36 15.71 11.98 11.46
CA LEU A 36 15.45 12.47 10.10
C LEU A 36 13.97 12.86 9.94
N ASP A 37 13.53 13.89 10.68
CA ASP A 37 12.11 14.24 10.82
C ASP A 37 11.42 14.56 9.48
N ALA A 38 12.08 15.32 8.59
CA ALA A 38 11.51 15.64 7.27
C ALA A 38 11.25 14.39 6.41
N ILE A 39 12.12 13.38 6.52
CA ILE A 39 11.96 12.10 5.81
C ILE A 39 10.86 11.28 6.47
N HIS A 40 10.84 11.22 7.81
CA HIS A 40 9.76 10.58 8.56
C HIS A 40 8.39 11.11 8.12
N ASP A 41 8.20 12.42 8.16
CA ASP A 41 6.90 13.04 7.88
C ASP A 41 6.44 12.75 6.45
N THR A 42 7.34 12.91 5.48
CA THR A 42 7.04 12.64 4.08
C THR A 42 6.66 11.17 3.86
N VAL A 43 7.47 10.24 4.37
CA VAL A 43 7.24 8.80 4.18
C VAL A 43 6.01 8.33 4.96
N HIS A 44 5.73 8.95 6.11
CA HIS A 44 4.53 8.66 6.91
C HIS A 44 3.25 9.09 6.19
N GLU A 45 3.22 10.26 5.54
CA GLU A 45 2.08 10.65 4.70
C GLU A 45 1.92 9.71 3.50
N MET A 46 3.02 9.34 2.83
CA MET A 46 2.97 8.36 1.74
C MET A 46 2.44 6.99 2.22
N CYS A 47 2.67 6.60 3.47
CA CYS A 47 2.10 5.38 4.05
C CYS A 47 0.56 5.42 4.09
N LYS A 48 -0.03 6.59 4.37
CA LYS A 48 -1.49 6.77 4.36
C LYS A 48 -2.05 6.66 2.95
N ASP A 49 -1.31 7.13 1.94
CA ASP A 49 -1.71 7.00 0.54
C ASP A 49 -1.81 5.54 0.11
N GLU A 50 -0.84 4.71 0.48
CA GLU A 50 -0.90 3.28 0.13
C GLU A 50 -2.01 2.55 0.89
N ALA A 51 -2.33 2.96 2.12
CA ALA A 51 -3.52 2.44 2.80
C ALA A 51 -4.80 2.79 2.04
N ARG A 52 -4.92 4.01 1.50
CA ARG A 52 -6.07 4.42 0.66
C ARG A 52 -6.12 3.65 -0.66
N HIS A 53 -4.98 3.46 -1.33
CA HIS A 53 -4.90 2.68 -2.57
C HIS A 53 -5.28 1.22 -2.32
N GLY A 54 -4.73 0.59 -1.27
CA GLY A 54 -5.06 -0.78 -0.90
C GLY A 54 -6.54 -0.97 -0.58
N ALA A 55 -7.15 -0.02 0.14
CA ALA A 55 -8.59 -0.02 0.41
C ALA A 55 -9.43 0.12 -0.87
N ALA A 56 -9.01 0.98 -1.81
CA ALA A 56 -9.70 1.15 -3.09
C ALA A 56 -9.62 -0.12 -3.96
N PHE A 57 -8.44 -0.73 -4.11
CA PHE A 57 -8.29 -1.97 -4.87
C PHE A 57 -9.04 -3.14 -4.22
N LYS A 58 -9.00 -3.25 -2.88
CA LYS A 58 -9.76 -4.27 -2.16
C LYS A 58 -11.26 -4.06 -2.35
N GLY A 59 -11.75 -2.83 -2.27
CA GLY A 59 -13.15 -2.51 -2.54
C GLY A 59 -13.60 -2.89 -3.95
N LEU A 60 -12.75 -2.68 -4.96
CA LEU A 60 -13.02 -3.14 -6.33
C LEU A 60 -13.01 -4.66 -6.44
N LEU A 61 -12.02 -5.33 -5.84
CA LEU A 61 -11.91 -6.78 -5.84
C LEU A 61 -13.17 -7.41 -5.21
N ASP A 62 -13.53 -6.96 -4.02
CA ASP A 62 -14.68 -7.48 -3.28
C ASP A 62 -15.98 -7.22 -4.05
N ARG A 63 -16.16 -6.01 -4.60
CA ARG A 63 -17.38 -5.64 -5.34
C ARG A 63 -17.64 -6.51 -6.57
N TYR A 64 -16.59 -6.88 -7.31
CA TYR A 64 -16.75 -7.56 -8.60
C TYR A 64 -16.49 -9.07 -8.53
N PHE A 65 -15.78 -9.56 -7.50
CA PHE A 65 -15.30 -10.94 -7.44
C PHE A 65 -15.55 -11.69 -6.12
N ALA A 66 -16.20 -11.08 -5.11
CA ALA A 66 -16.57 -11.76 -3.86
C ALA A 66 -17.86 -12.62 -3.96
N LYS A 67 -18.13 -13.23 -5.11
CA LYS A 67 -19.22 -14.21 -5.27
C LYS A 67 -18.73 -15.63 -5.00
#